data_AF-A0A9N9GYC8-F1
#
_entry.id   AF-A0A9N9GYC8-F1
#
_cell.length_a   1.000
_cell.length_b   1.000
_cell.length_c   1.000
_cell.angle_alpha   90.00
_cell.angle_beta   90.00
_cell.angle_gamma   90.00
#
_symmetry.space_group_name_H-M   'P 1'
#
loop_
_entity.id
_entity.type
_entity.pdbx_description
1 polymer ?
#
loop_
_entity_poly.entity_id
_entity_poly.type
_entity_poly.pdbx_seq_one_letter_code
_entity_poly.pdbx_strand_id
1 'polypeptide(L)'
;MTNISTERVYYTDTYLDKLEVQILKRGKDDNGSYVVFDKTIFHPQGGGQPNDEGYLEIAGQRYAVKKLAAPRNPYEEPYIIKHYYDGEGDFLKGDKVIQTIDRAKRLLYSHLHSAGHLLEDAVNQIYPSLKGIRANHFPDGQAFVVFAGEIPTDIQTNKEKISNLANELVARNLAIKVEYNGQVRTVIIGAFAAHACGGTHVKNTSEIKEIVVRSIKKDKDNKSNLRIGYDENIDAKEVKNDIITLCQTVPEKFWLGFADKSLSTSDYSRICHNLSGYLKENYPVPYLVNKVSFYGLSFYVEKGVFIPQKDTEILVEKTLELADKIWRQKEQLKVLDIGTGCGNIVISLAKSRPEWNFMAVDSNKQALKISRINAATQQTKNVQFIQSNLCNNLDLKEKFNIIVSNPPYIGTDEYENLSLATKEQPKEALVAENDVYFFYQNIFRQVHKFLAKKFLVVVEIGYQQKEKVIKLIIEHFPQAEVSIFSDYAGKAKIAERIYSSNGRKLSLTKSQIEAVISEVLEEIKKALIKEEEIRFPNYFSLKTFMAKSRTAMNLRTKKKMIIPAKRRTKFAISKDLKERIANGK
;
A
#
# COMPACT_ATOMS: atom_id res chain seq x y z
N MET A 1 39.56 27.33 17.10
CA MET A 1 38.49 26.57 16.42
C MET A 1 37.22 27.35 16.66
N THR A 2 36.63 27.94 15.61
CA THR A 2 35.38 28.68 15.75
C THR A 2 34.29 27.74 16.30
N ASN A 3 33.60 28.17 17.36
CA ASN A 3 32.39 27.49 17.85
C ASN A 3 31.31 27.71 16.80
N ILE A 4 31.16 26.78 15.84
CA ILE A 4 30.21 26.95 14.74
C ILE A 4 28.84 26.46 15.21
N SER A 5 27.95 27.42 15.46
CA SER A 5 26.54 27.25 15.79
C SER A 5 25.72 27.11 14.50
N THR A 6 24.64 26.31 14.51
CA THR A 6 23.74 26.18 13.35
C THR A 6 22.78 27.37 13.32
N GLU A 7 22.82 28.17 12.25
CA GLU A 7 21.84 29.25 12.01
C GLU A 7 20.43 28.66 11.77
N ARG A 8 19.44 29.23 12.44
CA ARG A 8 18.05 28.74 12.48
C ARG A 8 17.18 29.56 11.52
N VAL A 9 17.26 29.26 10.22
CA VAL A 9 16.56 30.03 9.17
C VAL A 9 15.03 30.00 9.33
N TYR A 10 14.51 28.91 9.90
CA TYR A 10 13.09 28.78 10.23
C TYR A 10 12.57 29.80 11.25
N TYR A 11 13.45 30.53 11.98
CA TYR A 11 13.01 31.63 12.86
C TYR A 11 12.70 32.92 12.10
N THR A 12 13.34 33.13 10.95
CA THR A 12 13.21 34.35 10.16
C THR A 12 12.26 34.19 8.98
N ASP A 13 12.15 32.98 8.44
CA ASP A 13 11.22 32.68 7.35
C ASP A 13 10.49 31.35 7.56
N THR A 14 9.25 31.42 8.03
CA THR A 14 8.35 30.26 8.19
C THR A 14 8.02 29.58 6.86
N TYR A 15 8.02 30.32 5.74
CA TYR A 15 7.46 29.90 4.46
C TYR A 15 8.51 29.34 3.50
N LEU A 16 9.79 29.55 3.80
CA LEU A 16 10.89 29.01 3.02
C LEU A 16 10.90 27.48 3.14
N ASP A 17 10.70 26.80 2.00
CA ASP A 17 10.58 25.35 1.93
C ASP A 17 11.81 24.65 1.32
N LYS A 18 12.73 25.42 0.75
CA LYS A 18 13.96 24.93 0.12
C LYS A 18 15.14 25.86 0.43
N LEU A 19 16.29 25.29 0.81
CA LEU A 19 17.50 26.05 1.13
C LEU A 19 18.76 25.27 0.76
N GLU A 20 19.71 25.94 0.10
CA GLU A 20 21.09 25.44 -0.05
C GLU A 20 21.90 25.73 1.23
N VAL A 21 22.52 24.69 1.77
CA VAL A 21 23.28 24.70 3.03
C VAL A 21 24.62 23.98 2.86
N GLN A 22 25.53 24.18 3.80
CA GLN A 22 26.84 23.54 3.80
C GLN A 22 27.02 22.59 4.99
N ILE A 23 27.62 21.43 4.74
CA ILE A 23 27.90 20.44 5.79
C ILE A 23 29.06 20.89 6.67
N LEU A 24 28.81 21.01 7.98
CA LEU A 24 29.85 21.28 8.98
C LEU A 24 30.50 20.01 9.50
N LYS A 25 29.67 19.00 9.78
CA LYS A 25 30.08 17.76 10.43
C LYS A 25 29.10 16.63 10.10
N ARG A 26 29.64 15.43 9.94
CA ARG A 26 28.86 14.17 9.97
C ARG A 26 29.24 13.33 11.19
N GLY A 27 28.37 12.41 11.55
CA GLY A 27 28.66 11.42 12.58
C GLY A 27 27.64 10.28 12.58
N LYS A 28 27.83 9.34 13.49
CA LYS A 28 26.93 8.22 13.71
C LYS A 28 26.84 7.98 15.21
N ASP A 29 25.63 7.83 15.71
CA ASP A 29 25.35 7.43 17.09
C ASP A 29 24.19 6.42 17.12
N ASP A 30 23.66 6.13 18.31
CA ASP A 30 22.59 5.14 18.51
C ASP A 30 21.31 5.46 17.74
N ASN A 31 21.10 6.72 17.33
CA ASN A 31 19.96 7.11 16.49
C ASN A 31 20.23 6.97 14.99
N GLY A 32 21.44 6.56 14.60
CA GLY A 32 21.88 6.39 13.22
C GLY A 32 22.88 7.44 12.74
N SER A 33 23.05 7.50 11.43
CA SER A 33 23.91 8.49 10.77
C SER A 33 23.25 9.87 10.78
N TYR A 34 24.05 10.92 11.00
CA TYR A 34 23.57 12.29 11.03
C TYR A 34 24.52 13.27 10.37
N VAL A 35 23.95 14.39 9.93
CA VAL A 35 24.67 15.57 9.43
C VAL A 35 24.30 16.81 10.24
N VAL A 36 25.27 17.70 10.41
CA VAL A 36 25.14 19.05 11.00
C VAL A 36 25.50 20.06 9.92
N PHE A 37 24.68 21.11 9.80
CA PHE A 37 24.82 22.15 8.78
C PHE A 37 25.15 23.51 9.39
N ASP A 38 25.69 24.41 8.57
CA ASP A 38 25.97 25.82 8.88
C ASP A 38 24.69 26.56 9.23
N LYS A 39 23.62 26.25 8.50
CA LYS A 39 22.27 26.76 8.70
C LYS A 39 21.26 25.68 8.33
N THR A 40 20.02 25.82 8.81
CA THR A 40 18.96 24.87 8.46
C THR A 40 17.60 25.53 8.39
N ILE A 41 16.79 25.08 7.42
CA ILE A 41 15.35 25.37 7.36
C ILE A 41 14.52 24.41 8.19
N PHE A 42 15.07 23.29 8.66
CA PHE A 42 14.32 22.32 9.46
C PHE A 42 14.14 22.82 10.91
N HIS A 43 12.89 23.04 11.31
CA HIS A 43 12.50 23.31 12.69
C HIS A 43 12.51 22.00 13.50
N PRO A 44 13.36 21.89 14.54
CA PRO A 44 13.28 20.81 15.51
C PRO A 44 12.11 21.07 16.47
N GLN A 45 11.54 20.00 17.04
CA GLN A 45 10.40 20.10 17.97
C GLN A 45 10.65 21.16 19.07
N GLY A 46 9.71 22.10 19.23
CA GLY A 46 9.86 23.22 20.16
C GLY A 46 8.55 23.97 20.40
N GLY A 47 8.35 24.52 21.60
CA GLY A 47 7.12 25.24 21.96
C GLY A 47 5.83 24.40 21.91
N GLY A 48 5.94 23.07 21.99
CA GLY A 48 4.79 22.17 21.82
C GLY A 48 4.43 21.87 20.35
N GLN A 49 5.13 22.49 19.39
CA GLN A 49 4.98 22.23 17.95
C GLN A 49 5.77 20.98 17.53
N PRO A 50 5.23 20.12 16.64
CA PRO A 50 5.98 19.04 16.01
C PRO A 50 7.20 19.53 15.22
N ASN A 51 8.17 18.66 15.00
CA ASN A 51 9.30 18.95 14.11
C ASN A 51 8.92 18.84 12.63
N ASP A 52 9.70 19.45 11.75
CA ASP A 52 9.50 19.24 10.31
C ASP A 52 9.95 17.86 9.83
N GLU A 53 9.37 17.49 8.70
CA GLU A 53 9.77 16.39 7.85
C GLU A 53 10.26 16.92 6.50
N GLY A 54 11.03 16.12 5.77
CA GLY A 54 11.60 16.53 4.50
C GLY A 54 12.75 15.65 4.06
N TYR A 55 13.54 16.13 3.10
CA TYR A 55 14.69 15.43 2.57
C TYR A 55 15.90 16.35 2.35
N LEU A 56 17.05 15.71 2.32
CA LEU A 56 18.33 16.27 1.92
C LEU A 56 18.64 15.78 0.50
N GLU A 57 19.01 16.68 -0.40
CA GLU A 57 19.39 16.35 -1.78
C GLU A 57 20.85 16.75 -2.04
N ILE A 58 21.64 15.78 -2.48
CA ILE A 58 23.06 15.95 -2.85
C ILE A 58 23.37 15.03 -4.03
N ALA A 59 24.09 15.54 -5.04
CA ALA A 59 24.48 14.80 -6.24
C ALA A 59 23.31 14.04 -6.94
N GLY A 60 22.10 14.61 -6.92
CA GLY A 60 20.90 14.00 -7.51
C GLY A 60 20.28 12.87 -6.69
N GLN A 61 20.82 12.56 -5.51
CA GLN A 61 20.26 11.57 -4.58
C GLN A 61 19.52 12.28 -3.45
N ARG A 62 18.44 11.64 -2.97
CA ARG A 62 17.60 12.14 -1.88
C ARG A 62 17.68 11.23 -0.66
N TYR A 63 17.75 11.85 0.50
CA TYR A 63 17.81 11.20 1.81
C TYR A 63 16.73 11.79 2.71
N ALA A 64 15.77 11.00 3.15
CA ALA A 64 14.68 11.47 3.99
C ALA A 64 15.19 11.72 5.42
N VAL A 65 14.86 12.88 5.99
CA VAL A 65 15.20 13.22 7.36
C VAL A 65 14.26 12.46 8.30
N LYS A 66 14.82 11.54 9.10
CA LYS A 66 14.07 10.70 10.05
C LYS A 66 13.88 11.34 11.41
N LYS A 67 14.84 12.17 11.83
CA LYS A 67 14.85 12.78 13.15
C LYS A 67 15.68 14.06 13.16
N LEU A 68 15.26 15.01 13.97
CA LEU A 68 16.02 16.19 14.33
C LEU A 68 16.32 16.12 15.82
N ALA A 69 17.58 16.34 16.20
CA ALA A 69 17.97 16.50 17.59
C ALA A 69 18.65 17.85 17.78
N ALA A 70 18.09 18.67 18.66
CA ALA A 70 18.60 19.98 19.02
C ALA A 70 18.75 20.08 20.55
N PRO A 71 19.60 20.98 21.06
CA PRO A 71 19.72 21.25 22.49
C PRO A 71 18.39 21.65 23.11
N ARG A 72 18.16 21.27 24.38
CA ARG A 72 16.96 21.69 25.12
C ARG A 72 16.98 23.18 25.44
N ASN A 73 18.18 23.73 25.68
CA ASN A 73 18.36 25.15 25.89
C ASN A 73 18.52 25.85 24.53
N PRO A 74 17.56 26.69 24.08
CA PRO A 74 17.65 27.41 22.80
C PRO A 74 18.78 28.45 22.75
N TYR A 75 19.45 28.70 23.88
CA TYR A 75 20.56 29.63 24.04
C TYR A 75 21.91 28.91 24.26
N GLU A 76 21.95 27.58 24.07
CA GLU A 76 23.20 26.82 24.14
C GLU A 76 24.15 27.23 23.01
N GLU A 77 25.43 27.45 23.33
CA GLU A 77 26.46 27.82 22.36
C GLU A 77 27.65 26.83 22.39
N PRO A 78 27.95 26.14 21.28
CA PRO A 78 27.29 26.24 19.97
C PRO A 78 25.93 25.50 19.93
N TYR A 79 24.93 26.08 19.27
CA TYR A 79 23.62 25.46 19.07
C TYR A 79 23.65 24.50 17.89
N ILE A 80 23.76 23.19 18.14
CA ILE A 80 23.96 22.17 17.10
C ILE A 80 22.70 21.38 16.83
N ILE A 81 22.18 21.43 15.59
CA ILE A 81 21.07 20.57 15.16
C ILE A 81 21.60 19.39 14.36
N LYS A 82 21.40 18.17 14.89
CA LYS A 82 21.69 16.91 14.18
C LYS A 82 20.49 16.50 13.32
N HIS A 83 20.74 16.25 12.05
CA HIS A 83 19.76 15.78 11.06
C HIS A 83 20.05 14.32 10.74
N TYR A 84 19.23 13.40 11.26
CA TYR A 84 19.36 11.97 10.98
C TYR A 84 18.60 11.63 9.72
N TYR A 85 19.17 10.78 8.87
CA TYR A 85 18.65 10.48 7.53
C TYR A 85 18.67 8.97 7.24
N ASP A 86 17.93 8.50 6.23
CA ASP A 86 17.99 7.10 5.78
C ASP A 86 19.13 6.82 4.80
N GLY A 87 19.53 5.55 4.68
CA GLY A 87 20.52 5.11 3.69
C GLY A 87 21.97 5.42 4.05
N GLU A 88 22.86 5.13 3.09
CA GLU A 88 24.30 5.36 3.19
C GLU A 88 24.72 6.51 2.28
N GLY A 89 24.49 7.74 2.75
CA GLY A 89 24.95 8.94 2.06
C GLY A 89 26.39 9.29 2.41
N ASP A 90 27.24 9.48 1.39
CA ASP A 90 28.61 9.95 1.58
C ASP A 90 28.65 11.48 1.69
N PHE A 91 28.21 11.97 2.84
CA PHE A 91 28.25 13.39 3.16
C PHE A 91 29.65 13.80 3.63
N LEU A 92 30.33 14.67 2.88
CA LEU A 92 31.64 15.19 3.25
C LEU A 92 31.52 16.62 3.80
N LYS A 93 32.43 16.97 4.72
CA LYS A 93 32.49 18.33 5.25
C LYS A 93 32.77 19.31 4.12
N GLY A 94 31.97 20.37 4.04
CA GLY A 94 32.07 21.40 3.02
C GLY A 94 31.16 21.18 1.82
N ASP A 95 30.54 20.00 1.68
CA ASP A 95 29.58 19.73 0.61
C ASP A 95 28.36 20.66 0.70
N LYS A 96 27.83 21.00 -0.48
CA LYS A 96 26.56 21.71 -0.62
C LYS A 96 25.43 20.71 -0.68
N VAL A 97 24.41 20.94 0.15
CA VAL A 97 23.20 20.12 0.24
C VAL A 97 22.01 21.04 0.06
N ILE A 98 21.02 20.56 -0.68
CA ILE A 98 19.72 21.20 -0.76
C ILE A 98 18.82 20.56 0.29
N GLN A 99 18.40 21.35 1.28
CA GLN A 99 17.34 20.98 2.21
C GLN A 99 15.99 21.30 1.59
N THR A 100 15.04 20.37 1.67
CA THR A 100 13.63 20.61 1.32
C THR A 100 12.72 20.07 2.41
N ILE A 101 11.83 20.90 2.95
CA ILE A 101 10.84 20.49 3.97
C ILE A 101 9.49 20.19 3.34
N ASP A 102 8.68 19.40 4.04
CA ASP A 102 7.26 19.26 3.76
C ASP A 102 6.51 20.55 4.13
N ARG A 103 6.42 21.47 3.15
CA ARG A 103 5.80 22.78 3.31
C ARG A 103 4.37 22.70 3.86
N ALA A 104 3.58 21.71 3.45
CA ALA A 104 2.20 21.59 3.89
C ALA A 104 2.13 21.26 5.38
N LYS A 105 2.96 20.33 5.87
CA LYS A 105 3.08 20.04 7.30
C LYS A 105 3.64 21.23 8.09
N ARG A 106 4.66 21.93 7.57
CA ARG A 106 5.19 23.15 8.19
C ARG A 106 4.10 24.19 8.42
N LEU A 107 3.28 24.46 7.40
CA LEU A 107 2.21 25.44 7.50
C LEU A 107 1.14 24.98 8.50
N LEU A 108 0.70 23.73 8.43
CA LEU A 108 -0.21 23.15 9.44
C LEU A 108 0.29 23.36 10.87
N TYR A 109 1.56 23.04 11.12
CA TYR A 109 2.14 23.15 12.46
C TYR A 109 2.25 24.61 12.90
N SER A 110 2.57 25.52 11.98
CA SER A 110 2.65 26.95 12.25
C SER A 110 1.26 27.56 12.53
N HIS A 111 0.25 27.12 11.79
CA HIS A 111 -1.13 27.55 12.01
C HIS A 111 -1.64 27.10 13.38
N LEU A 112 -1.51 25.80 13.69
CA LEU A 112 -1.94 25.24 14.98
C LEU A 112 -1.20 25.92 16.14
N HIS A 113 0.09 26.20 15.99
CA HIS A 113 0.86 26.91 17.02
C HIS A 113 0.35 28.34 17.23
N SER A 114 0.24 29.13 16.16
CA SER A 114 -0.32 30.48 16.24
C SER A 114 -1.76 30.51 16.77
N ALA A 115 -2.59 29.53 16.39
CA ALA A 115 -3.95 29.34 16.91
C ALA A 115 -3.94 29.07 18.43
N GLY A 116 -2.95 28.35 18.93
CA GLY A 116 -2.78 28.10 20.35
C GLY A 116 -2.51 29.38 21.15
N HIS A 117 -1.65 30.27 20.64
CA HIS A 117 -1.43 31.59 21.23
C HIS A 117 -2.68 32.45 21.17
N LEU A 118 -3.38 32.47 20.03
CA LEU A 118 -4.60 33.27 19.89
C LEU A 118 -5.73 32.78 20.79
N LEU A 119 -5.84 31.45 20.99
CA LEU A 119 -6.74 30.85 21.95
C LEU A 119 -6.37 31.25 23.38
N GLU A 120 -5.08 31.28 23.72
CA GLU A 120 -4.61 31.78 25.02
C GLU A 120 -5.05 33.23 25.24
N ASP A 121 -4.85 34.11 24.25
CA ASP A 121 -5.28 35.51 24.32
C ASP A 121 -6.80 35.66 24.48
N ALA A 122 -7.59 34.85 23.76
CA ALA A 122 -9.05 34.85 23.87
C ALA A 122 -9.51 34.38 25.26
N VAL A 123 -8.91 33.29 25.77
CA VAL A 123 -9.22 32.78 27.12
C VAL A 123 -8.85 33.81 28.18
N ASN A 124 -7.68 34.44 28.07
CA ASN A 124 -7.22 35.46 29.01
C ASN A 124 -8.13 36.72 29.00
N GLN A 125 -8.72 37.07 27.86
CA GLN A 125 -9.68 38.18 27.76
C GLN A 125 -11.02 37.85 28.45
N ILE A 126 -11.52 36.62 28.30
CA ILE A 126 -12.76 36.19 28.95
C ILE A 126 -12.52 35.93 30.45
N TYR A 127 -11.35 35.38 30.78
CA TYR A 127 -10.97 34.90 32.10
C TYR A 127 -9.56 35.36 32.48
N PRO A 128 -9.40 36.62 32.94
CA PRO A 128 -8.08 37.19 33.25
C PRO A 128 -7.28 36.46 34.34
N SER A 129 -7.97 35.68 35.18
CA SER A 129 -7.37 34.84 36.24
C SER A 129 -6.62 33.63 35.69
N LEU A 130 -6.91 33.21 34.47
CA LEU A 130 -6.24 32.09 33.82
C LEU A 130 -5.01 32.58 33.06
N LYS A 131 -3.94 31.79 33.11
CA LYS A 131 -2.69 32.04 32.38
C LYS A 131 -2.20 30.76 31.72
N GLY A 132 -1.89 30.83 30.43
CA GLY A 132 -1.25 29.73 29.72
C GLY A 132 0.11 29.41 30.32
N ILE A 133 0.36 28.13 30.59
CA ILE A 133 1.64 27.65 31.18
C ILE A 133 2.34 26.61 30.31
N ARG A 134 1.59 25.91 29.47
CA ARG A 134 2.10 24.86 28.57
C ARG A 134 1.11 24.65 27.44
N ALA A 135 1.61 24.32 26.26
CA ALA A 135 0.78 23.91 25.15
C ALA A 135 1.36 22.72 24.39
N ASN A 136 0.51 22.10 23.59
CA ASN A 136 0.84 21.07 22.62
C ASN A 136 0.05 21.37 21.35
N HIS A 137 0.74 21.40 20.21
CA HIS A 137 0.17 21.82 18.93
C HIS A 137 0.23 20.70 17.90
N PHE A 138 0.20 19.44 18.35
CA PHE A 138 0.12 18.28 17.47
C PHE A 138 -1.27 18.20 16.82
N PRO A 139 -1.36 17.82 15.53
CA PRO A 139 -2.61 17.69 14.81
C PRO A 139 -3.47 16.51 15.30
N ASP A 140 -4.60 16.27 14.61
CA ASP A 140 -5.46 15.10 14.78
C ASP A 140 -6.08 14.99 16.19
N GLY A 141 -6.65 16.10 16.67
CA GLY A 141 -7.32 16.15 17.97
C GLY A 141 -6.38 16.14 19.18
N GLN A 142 -5.08 16.35 18.95
CA GLN A 142 -4.07 16.37 20.01
C GLN A 142 -3.70 17.78 20.48
N ALA A 143 -4.14 18.84 19.80
CA ALA A 143 -3.80 20.21 20.17
C ALA A 143 -4.54 20.65 21.45
N PHE A 144 -3.81 21.30 22.36
CA PHE A 144 -4.34 21.87 23.61
C PHE A 144 -3.43 22.95 24.21
N VAL A 145 -4.02 23.81 25.04
CA VAL A 145 -3.33 24.72 25.95
C VAL A 145 -3.73 24.39 27.40
N VAL A 146 -2.75 24.43 28.30
CA VAL A 146 -2.95 24.25 29.74
C VAL A 146 -2.85 25.60 30.43
N PHE A 147 -3.85 25.91 31.24
CA PHE A 147 -3.98 27.14 32.00
C PHE A 147 -3.86 26.87 33.49
N ALA A 148 -3.10 27.71 34.19
CA ALA A 148 -3.09 27.80 35.65
C ALA A 148 -3.90 29.02 36.10
N GLY A 149 -4.51 28.93 37.28
CA GLY A 149 -5.31 30.00 37.87
C GLY A 149 -6.59 29.48 38.53
N GLU A 150 -7.40 30.41 39.04
CA GLU A 150 -8.72 30.08 39.59
C GLU A 150 -9.65 29.66 38.45
N ILE A 151 -10.12 28.39 38.48
CA ILE A 151 -10.98 27.84 37.44
C ILE A 151 -12.40 28.42 37.58
N PRO A 152 -12.88 29.22 36.60
CA PRO A 152 -14.23 29.77 36.63
C PRO A 152 -15.29 28.68 36.57
N THR A 153 -16.41 28.87 37.26
CA THR A 153 -17.50 27.87 37.33
C THR A 153 -18.24 27.70 36.00
N ASP A 154 -18.29 28.74 35.18
CA ASP A 154 -19.01 28.78 33.89
C ASP A 154 -18.14 28.32 32.70
N ILE A 155 -16.84 28.09 32.89
CA ILE A 155 -15.93 27.84 31.78
C ILE A 155 -16.27 26.58 30.99
N GLN A 156 -16.86 25.57 31.65
CA GLN A 156 -17.20 24.30 31.01
C GLN A 156 -18.29 24.46 29.93
N THR A 157 -19.17 25.46 30.07
CA THR A 157 -20.26 25.74 29.12
C THR A 157 -19.86 26.76 28.05
N ASN A 158 -18.72 27.45 28.19
CA ASN A 158 -18.35 28.58 27.35
C ASN A 158 -17.41 28.25 26.18
N LYS A 159 -17.42 27.00 25.70
CA LYS A 159 -16.62 26.59 24.53
C LYS A 159 -16.87 27.46 23.30
N GLU A 160 -18.14 27.69 22.99
CA GLU A 160 -18.57 28.49 21.84
C GLU A 160 -18.14 29.95 21.99
N LYS A 161 -18.34 30.53 23.18
CA LYS A 161 -17.89 31.90 23.49
C LYS A 161 -16.38 32.08 23.29
N ILE A 162 -15.57 31.12 23.76
CA ILE A 162 -14.11 31.15 23.58
C ILE A 162 -13.75 31.01 22.09
N SER A 163 -14.40 30.08 21.38
CA SER A 163 -14.17 29.87 19.94
C SER A 163 -14.51 31.12 19.14
N ASN A 164 -15.68 31.72 19.40
CA ASN A 164 -16.14 32.93 18.73
C ASN A 164 -15.16 34.10 18.94
N LEU A 165 -14.72 34.34 20.18
CA LEU A 165 -13.75 35.40 20.43
C LEU A 165 -12.41 35.12 19.73
N ALA A 166 -11.91 33.88 19.76
CA ALA A 166 -10.69 33.51 19.05
C ALA A 166 -10.82 33.78 17.54
N ASN A 167 -11.96 33.42 16.93
CA ASN A 167 -12.25 33.66 15.53
C ASN A 167 -12.48 35.14 15.19
N GLU A 168 -13.01 35.95 16.11
CA GLU A 168 -13.02 37.41 15.95
C GLU A 168 -11.60 37.97 15.86
N LEU A 169 -10.65 37.44 16.64
CA LEU A 169 -9.24 37.85 16.55
C LEU A 169 -8.56 37.37 15.26
N VAL A 170 -8.95 36.20 14.75
CA VAL A 170 -8.56 35.72 13.40
C VAL A 170 -9.02 36.73 12.34
N ALA A 171 -10.30 37.11 12.37
CA ALA A 171 -10.90 38.02 11.39
C ALA A 171 -10.29 39.44 11.39
N ARG A 172 -9.67 39.86 12.49
CA ARG A 172 -8.99 41.17 12.60
C ARG A 172 -7.68 41.26 11.84
N ASN A 173 -7.15 40.16 11.29
CA ASN A 173 -5.91 40.15 10.52
C ASN A 173 -4.74 40.82 11.25
N LEU A 174 -4.52 40.47 12.51
CA LEU A 174 -3.48 41.05 13.35
C LEU A 174 -2.11 40.52 12.91
N ALA A 175 -1.13 41.40 12.77
CA ALA A 175 0.23 41.00 12.46
C ALA A 175 0.85 40.20 13.61
N ILE A 176 1.51 39.09 13.28
CA ILE A 176 2.32 38.29 14.20
C ILE A 176 3.78 38.64 13.95
N LYS A 177 4.42 39.24 14.94
CA LYS A 177 5.81 39.72 14.86
C LYS A 177 6.71 38.89 15.77
N VAL A 178 7.92 38.67 15.29
CA VAL A 178 9.00 38.05 16.07
C VAL A 178 9.96 39.16 16.45
N GLU A 179 10.25 39.26 17.74
CA GLU A 179 11.23 40.20 18.29
C GLU A 179 12.27 39.44 19.12
N TYR A 180 13.45 40.05 19.28
CA TYR A 180 14.52 39.52 20.10
C TYR A 180 14.80 40.50 21.23
N ASN A 181 14.63 40.04 22.47
CA ASN A 181 15.05 40.78 23.66
C ASN A 181 16.32 40.11 24.21
N GLY A 182 17.48 40.63 23.80
CA GLY A 182 18.76 39.95 24.00
C GLY A 182 18.80 38.65 23.17
N GLN A 183 19.06 37.51 23.84
CA GLN A 183 19.03 36.20 23.18
C GLN A 183 17.61 35.60 23.10
N VAL A 184 16.65 36.13 23.86
CA VAL A 184 15.30 35.57 23.97
C VAL A 184 14.44 35.95 22.77
N ARG A 185 13.95 34.94 22.05
CA ARG A 185 12.98 35.11 20.97
C ARG A 185 11.57 35.22 21.54
N THR A 186 10.90 36.33 21.26
CA THR A 186 9.51 36.58 21.65
C THR A 186 8.61 36.76 20.44
N VAL A 187 7.36 36.38 20.59
CA VAL A 187 6.32 36.48 19.56
C VAL A 187 5.21 37.39 20.09
N ILE A 188 4.76 38.32 19.25
CA ILE A 188 3.75 39.33 19.57
C ILE A 188 2.64 39.22 18.54
N ILE A 189 1.39 39.12 18.99
CA ILE A 189 0.21 39.12 18.11
C ILE A 189 -0.52 40.46 18.27
N GLY A 190 -0.53 41.29 17.24
CA GLY A 190 -1.17 42.60 17.29
C GLY A 190 -0.65 43.47 18.45
N ALA A 191 -1.52 43.73 19.43
CA ALA A 191 -1.21 44.50 20.64
C ALA A 191 -1.23 43.64 21.93
N PHE A 192 -1.26 42.30 21.80
CA PHE A 192 -1.19 41.38 22.93
C PHE A 192 0.23 41.31 23.53
N ALA A 193 0.34 40.66 24.69
CA ALA A 193 1.60 40.52 25.39
C ALA A 193 2.61 39.70 24.56
N ALA A 194 3.90 39.95 24.77
CA ALA A 194 4.96 39.18 24.12
C ALA A 194 5.12 37.81 24.81
N HIS A 195 5.22 36.74 24.03
CA HIS A 195 5.41 35.37 24.52
C HIS A 195 6.78 34.83 24.09
N ALA A 196 7.57 34.32 25.04
CA ALA A 196 8.80 33.59 24.69
C ALA A 196 8.46 32.30 23.95
N CYS A 197 8.88 32.18 22.69
CA CYS A 197 8.47 31.06 21.84
C CYS A 197 9.55 30.67 20.84
N GLY A 198 9.79 29.36 20.73
CA GLY A 198 10.72 28.75 19.77
C GLY A 198 10.05 28.09 18.57
N GLY A 199 8.76 28.33 18.35
CA GLY A 199 7.99 27.80 17.22
C GLY A 199 8.04 28.65 15.95
N THR A 200 7.51 28.10 14.86
CA THR A 200 7.22 28.85 13.64
C THR A 200 5.80 29.40 13.67
N HIS A 201 5.59 30.56 13.06
CA HIS A 201 4.29 31.27 13.09
C HIS A 201 3.92 31.77 11.71
N VAL A 202 2.62 31.78 11.43
CA VAL A 202 2.05 32.55 10.32
C VAL A 202 2.30 34.05 10.53
N LYS A 203 2.30 34.86 9.46
CA LYS A 203 2.57 36.30 9.53
C LYS A 203 1.38 37.09 10.06
N ASN A 204 0.15 36.62 9.84
CA ASN A 204 -1.05 37.31 10.28
C ASN A 204 -2.09 36.33 10.82
N THR A 205 -2.93 36.79 11.75
CA THR A 205 -3.98 35.93 12.33
C THR A 205 -5.02 35.46 11.32
N SER A 206 -5.21 36.18 10.20
CA SER A 206 -6.14 35.78 9.13
C SER A 206 -5.69 34.53 8.35
N GLU A 207 -4.43 34.12 8.48
CA GLU A 207 -3.92 32.88 7.88
C GLU A 207 -4.35 31.65 8.69
N ILE A 208 -4.66 31.83 9.97
CA ILE A 208 -5.26 30.82 10.83
C ILE A 208 -6.69 30.59 10.35
N LYS A 209 -7.10 29.33 10.22
CA LYS A 209 -8.48 28.98 9.87
C LYS A 209 -9.37 29.01 11.12
N GLU A 210 -10.56 28.42 11.05
CA GLU A 210 -11.53 28.48 12.15
C GLU A 210 -11.03 27.72 13.38
N ILE A 211 -10.85 28.41 14.51
CA ILE A 211 -10.48 27.82 15.80
C ILE A 211 -11.75 27.31 16.49
N VAL A 212 -11.77 26.02 16.83
CA VAL A 212 -12.89 25.37 17.52
C VAL A 212 -12.42 24.73 18.82
N VAL A 213 -13.02 25.13 19.95
CA VAL A 213 -12.76 24.49 21.24
C VAL A 213 -13.44 23.12 21.32
N ARG A 214 -12.68 22.06 21.03
CA ARG A 214 -13.12 20.66 21.14
C ARG A 214 -13.48 20.28 22.58
N SER A 215 -12.65 20.64 23.55
CA SER A 215 -12.84 20.19 24.93
C SER A 215 -12.27 21.14 25.98
N ILE A 216 -12.92 21.16 27.14
CA ILE A 216 -12.44 21.82 28.35
C ILE A 216 -12.47 20.75 29.44
N LYS A 217 -11.32 20.46 30.05
CA LYS A 217 -11.16 19.38 31.03
C LYS A 217 -10.14 19.81 32.09
N LYS A 218 -10.19 19.22 33.29
CA LYS A 218 -9.06 19.34 34.23
C LYS A 218 -7.83 18.65 33.62
N ASP A 219 -6.66 19.25 33.79
CA ASP A 219 -5.43 18.67 33.26
C ASP A 219 -5.14 17.30 33.89
N LYS A 220 -4.43 16.45 33.15
CA LYS A 220 -4.10 15.10 33.63
C LYS A 220 -3.00 15.13 34.67
N ASP A 221 -2.01 15.99 34.47
CA ASP A 221 -0.79 16.05 35.28
C ASP A 221 -1.05 16.84 36.57
N ASN A 222 -1.84 17.91 36.51
CA ASN A 222 -2.28 18.65 37.69
C ASN A 222 -3.77 19.05 37.61
N LYS A 223 -4.58 18.52 38.52
CA LYS A 223 -6.04 18.76 38.56
C LYS A 223 -6.44 20.19 38.96
N SER A 224 -5.53 21.00 39.48
CA SER A 224 -5.75 22.43 39.69
C SER A 224 -5.68 23.24 38.39
N ASN A 225 -5.13 22.66 37.33
CA ASN A 225 -4.98 23.31 36.04
C ASN A 225 -6.11 22.91 35.10
N LEU A 226 -6.42 23.80 34.17
CA LEU A 226 -7.40 23.58 33.11
C LEU A 226 -6.70 23.24 31.80
N ARG A 227 -7.21 22.27 31.06
CA ARG A 227 -6.77 21.91 29.72
C ARG A 227 -7.87 22.20 28.73
N ILE A 228 -7.58 23.07 27.77
CA ILE A 228 -8.49 23.41 26.68
C ILE A 228 -7.91 22.81 25.41
N GLY A 229 -8.58 21.79 24.89
CA GLY A 229 -8.26 21.17 23.60
C GLY A 229 -9.01 21.88 22.48
N TYR A 230 -8.33 22.16 21.38
CA TYR A 230 -8.87 22.88 20.23
C TYR A 230 -8.47 22.21 18.92
N ASP A 231 -9.21 22.51 17.86
CA ASP A 231 -8.90 22.16 16.48
C ASP A 231 -8.93 23.43 15.63
N GLU A 232 -8.36 23.32 14.44
CA GLU A 232 -8.45 24.34 13.39
C GLU A 232 -9.15 23.70 12.18
N ASN A 233 -10.23 24.30 11.69
CA ASN A 233 -11.05 23.78 10.59
C ASN A 233 -11.03 24.71 9.38
N ILE A 234 -11.14 24.12 8.20
CA ILE A 234 -11.20 24.82 6.91
C ILE A 234 -12.61 24.72 6.34
N ASP A 235 -13.12 25.85 5.85
CA ASP A 235 -14.42 25.93 5.18
C ASP A 235 -14.42 25.03 3.92
N ALA A 236 -15.50 24.27 3.74
CA ALA A 236 -15.68 23.35 2.61
C ALA A 236 -15.51 24.03 1.24
N LYS A 237 -15.89 25.30 1.11
CA LYS A 237 -15.78 26.09 -0.13
C LYS A 237 -14.34 26.48 -0.40
N GLU A 238 -13.58 26.84 0.63
CA GLU A 238 -12.16 27.17 0.51
C GLU A 238 -11.35 25.93 0.12
N VAL A 239 -11.60 24.81 0.81
CA VAL A 239 -11.05 23.49 0.45
C VAL A 239 -11.31 23.16 -1.01
N LYS A 240 -12.56 23.33 -1.48
CA LYS A 240 -12.95 23.04 -2.86
C LYS A 240 -12.18 23.93 -3.84
N ASN A 241 -12.08 25.23 -3.59
CA ASN A 241 -11.37 26.15 -4.49
C ASN A 241 -9.88 25.85 -4.56
N ASP A 242 -9.22 25.65 -3.42
CA ASP A 242 -7.79 25.35 -3.39
C ASP A 242 -7.47 24.01 -4.04
N ILE A 243 -8.29 22.99 -3.78
CA ILE A 243 -8.15 21.68 -4.44
C ILE A 243 -8.42 21.79 -5.94
N ILE A 244 -9.41 22.57 -6.39
CA ILE A 244 -9.66 22.80 -7.82
C ILE A 244 -8.48 23.52 -8.48
N THR A 245 -7.93 24.54 -7.81
CA THR A 245 -6.75 25.27 -8.29
C THR A 245 -5.51 24.36 -8.34
N LEU A 246 -5.31 23.51 -7.33
CA LEU A 246 -4.27 22.48 -7.31
C LEU A 246 -4.53 21.38 -8.36
N CYS A 247 -5.79 21.06 -8.66
CA CYS A 247 -6.21 19.92 -9.47
C CYS A 247 -6.94 20.34 -10.76
N GLN A 248 -6.30 21.18 -11.59
CA GLN A 248 -6.80 21.48 -12.94
C GLN A 248 -6.94 20.24 -13.87
N THR A 249 -6.71 19.02 -13.37
CA THR A 249 -6.77 17.74 -14.11
C THR A 249 -7.65 16.65 -13.48
N VAL A 250 -8.26 16.85 -12.30
CA VAL A 250 -9.07 15.79 -11.64
C VAL A 250 -10.56 15.99 -11.92
N PRO A 251 -11.29 14.98 -12.46
CA PRO A 251 -12.71 15.11 -12.77
C PRO A 251 -13.60 15.40 -11.55
N GLU A 252 -14.51 16.37 -11.70
CA GLU A 252 -15.46 16.87 -10.69
C GLU A 252 -16.21 15.77 -9.90
N LYS A 253 -16.50 14.64 -10.57
CA LYS A 253 -17.19 13.47 -9.99
C LYS A 253 -16.47 12.82 -8.79
N PHE A 254 -15.17 13.06 -8.59
CA PHE A 254 -14.43 12.53 -7.44
C PHE A 254 -14.69 13.31 -6.14
N TRP A 255 -15.33 14.47 -6.21
CA TRP A 255 -15.42 15.42 -5.09
C TRP A 255 -16.83 15.62 -4.52
N LEU A 256 -17.84 14.98 -5.11
CA LEU A 256 -19.26 15.11 -4.73
C LEU A 256 -19.57 14.71 -3.27
N GLY A 257 -18.60 14.16 -2.52
CA GLY A 257 -18.74 13.87 -1.08
C GLY A 257 -18.10 14.88 -0.12
N PHE A 258 -17.35 15.87 -0.63
CA PHE A 258 -16.62 16.87 0.17
C PHE A 258 -17.25 18.27 0.12
N ALA A 259 -18.13 18.55 -0.86
CA ALA A 259 -18.67 19.88 -1.11
C ALA A 259 -19.46 20.48 0.08
N ASP A 260 -19.99 19.65 0.96
CA ASP A 260 -20.89 20.07 2.05
C ASP A 260 -20.31 19.87 3.46
N LYS A 261 -19.00 19.58 3.60
CA LYS A 261 -18.38 19.29 4.91
C LYS A 261 -17.11 20.13 5.14
N SER A 262 -17.03 20.81 6.29
CA SER A 262 -15.78 21.39 6.77
C SER A 262 -14.75 20.27 7.02
N LEU A 263 -13.48 20.55 6.71
CA LEU A 263 -12.37 19.64 6.97
C LEU A 263 -11.52 20.15 8.11
N SER A 264 -10.92 19.24 8.86
CA SER A 264 -9.84 19.64 9.76
C SER A 264 -8.64 20.16 8.93
N THR A 265 -7.89 21.11 9.48
CA THR A 265 -6.68 21.65 8.83
C THR A 265 -5.64 20.56 8.60
N SER A 266 -5.60 19.53 9.45
CA SER A 266 -4.74 18.36 9.27
C SER A 266 -5.16 17.52 8.06
N ASP A 267 -6.45 17.26 7.88
CA ASP A 267 -6.96 16.55 6.70
C ASP A 267 -6.68 17.32 5.42
N TYR A 268 -6.92 18.64 5.42
CA TYR A 268 -6.62 19.49 4.28
C TYR A 268 -5.12 19.52 3.96
N SER A 269 -4.26 19.71 4.96
CA SER A 269 -2.81 19.73 4.75
C SER A 269 -2.29 18.38 4.25
N ARG A 270 -2.86 17.27 4.74
CA ARG A 270 -2.60 15.93 4.22
C ARG A 270 -3.01 15.84 2.76
N ILE A 271 -4.20 16.33 2.39
CA ILE A 271 -4.66 16.38 1.00
C ILE A 271 -3.73 17.23 0.14
N CYS A 272 -3.35 18.44 0.55
CA CYS A 272 -2.43 19.31 -0.20
C CYS A 272 -1.03 18.71 -0.37
N HIS A 273 -0.48 18.09 0.69
CA HIS A 273 0.77 17.34 0.63
C HIS A 273 0.68 16.21 -0.40
N ASN A 274 -0.34 15.38 -0.25
CA ASN A 274 -0.61 14.23 -1.09
C ASN A 274 -0.85 14.64 -2.56
N LEU A 275 -1.60 15.71 -2.80
CA LEU A 275 -1.85 16.27 -4.14
C LEU A 275 -0.58 16.89 -4.74
N SER A 276 0.25 17.56 -3.94
CA SER A 276 1.56 18.01 -4.39
C SER A 276 2.45 16.83 -4.79
N GLY A 277 2.37 15.71 -4.06
CA GLY A 277 2.97 14.44 -4.44
C GLY A 277 2.36 13.84 -5.72
N TYR A 278 1.04 13.93 -5.92
CA TYR A 278 0.39 13.52 -7.18
C TYR A 278 0.87 14.34 -8.37
N LEU A 279 0.95 15.67 -8.24
CA LEU A 279 1.39 16.58 -9.30
C LEU A 279 2.89 16.44 -9.61
N LYS A 280 3.72 16.10 -8.62
CA LYS A 280 5.18 15.97 -8.79
C LYS A 280 5.61 14.53 -9.15
N GLU A 281 4.91 13.51 -8.66
CA GLU A 281 5.38 12.11 -8.65
C GLU A 281 4.28 11.06 -8.99
N ASN A 282 3.07 11.47 -9.39
CA ASN A 282 1.94 10.58 -9.75
C ASN A 282 1.47 9.63 -8.62
N TYR A 283 1.40 10.05 -7.37
CA TYR A 283 0.95 9.21 -6.24
C TYR A 283 -0.53 8.71 -6.36
N PRO A 284 -0.88 7.45 -6.01
CA PRO A 284 -2.23 6.92 -6.21
C PRO A 284 -3.36 7.65 -5.48
N VAL A 285 -4.39 8.10 -6.23
CA VAL A 285 -5.58 8.80 -5.68
C VAL A 285 -6.24 8.06 -4.51
N PRO A 286 -6.47 6.73 -4.56
CA PRO A 286 -7.10 6.02 -3.45
C PRO A 286 -6.30 6.06 -2.14
N TYR A 287 -4.97 6.17 -2.20
CA TYR A 287 -4.14 6.40 -1.02
C TYR A 287 -4.24 7.84 -0.50
N LEU A 288 -4.51 8.83 -1.37
CA LEU A 288 -4.71 10.23 -0.95
C LEU A 288 -5.97 10.36 -0.07
N VAL A 289 -7.05 9.71 -0.48
CA VAL A 289 -8.37 9.78 0.19
C VAL A 289 -8.62 8.61 1.16
N ASN A 290 -7.65 7.72 1.29
CA ASN A 290 -7.71 6.45 2.03
C ASN A 290 -8.94 5.59 1.74
N LYS A 291 -9.43 5.63 0.50
CA LYS A 291 -10.73 5.07 0.14
C LYS A 291 -10.78 4.65 -1.32
N VAL A 292 -11.43 3.53 -1.59
CA VAL A 292 -11.72 3.04 -2.94
C VAL A 292 -13.11 2.40 -2.98
N SER A 293 -13.79 2.51 -4.11
CA SER A 293 -15.04 1.78 -4.34
C SER A 293 -14.75 0.47 -5.06
N PHE A 294 -15.35 -0.61 -4.59
CA PHE A 294 -15.25 -1.94 -5.18
C PHE A 294 -16.56 -2.71 -4.93
N TYR A 295 -17.15 -3.26 -5.99
CA TYR A 295 -18.38 -4.06 -5.99
C TYR A 295 -19.55 -3.38 -5.24
N GLY A 296 -19.74 -2.08 -5.48
CA GLY A 296 -20.77 -1.27 -4.82
C GLY A 296 -20.50 -0.94 -3.35
N LEU A 297 -19.39 -1.42 -2.77
CA LEU A 297 -18.96 -1.14 -1.42
C LEU A 297 -17.81 -0.12 -1.41
N SER A 298 -17.49 0.37 -0.21
CA SER A 298 -16.38 1.28 0.04
C SER A 298 -15.35 0.63 0.95
N PHE A 299 -14.10 0.61 0.52
CA PHE A 299 -12.98 0.05 1.27
C PHE A 299 -11.98 1.13 1.66
N TYR A 300 -11.53 1.08 2.91
CA TYR A 300 -10.35 1.80 3.38
C TYR A 300 -9.09 1.17 2.79
N VAL A 301 -8.20 2.01 2.27
CA VAL A 301 -6.89 1.62 1.73
C VAL A 301 -5.82 2.62 2.20
N GLU A 302 -4.59 2.16 2.35
CA GLU A 302 -3.45 3.01 2.72
C GLU A 302 -2.17 2.47 2.07
N LYS A 303 -1.10 3.28 2.05
CA LYS A 303 0.21 2.86 1.52
C LYS A 303 0.66 1.57 2.20
N GLY A 304 1.08 0.57 1.42
CA GLY A 304 1.44 -0.75 1.94
C GLY A 304 0.40 -1.85 1.68
N VAL A 305 -0.72 -1.54 1.03
CA VAL A 305 -1.74 -2.53 0.63
C VAL A 305 -2.20 -2.29 -0.80
N PHE A 306 -2.32 -3.35 -1.61
CA PHE A 306 -2.79 -3.28 -2.99
C PHE A 306 -4.14 -2.55 -3.12
N ILE A 307 -4.27 -1.71 -4.15
CA ILE A 307 -5.48 -0.96 -4.46
C ILE A 307 -6.38 -1.85 -5.34
N PRO A 308 -7.58 -2.24 -4.87
CA PRO A 308 -8.57 -2.98 -5.65
C PRO A 308 -8.80 -2.40 -7.04
N GLN A 309 -8.70 -3.25 -8.05
CA GLN A 309 -8.99 -2.91 -9.44
C GLN A 309 -10.46 -3.22 -9.76
N LYS A 310 -11.09 -2.39 -10.59
CA LYS A 310 -12.47 -2.63 -11.02
C LYS A 310 -12.65 -3.95 -11.75
N ASP A 311 -11.66 -4.37 -12.52
CA ASP A 311 -11.72 -5.63 -13.27
C ASP A 311 -11.82 -6.86 -12.34
N THR A 312 -11.27 -6.76 -11.12
CA THR A 312 -11.36 -7.82 -10.10
C THR A 312 -12.79 -8.01 -9.58
N GLU A 313 -13.72 -7.06 -9.81
CA GLU A 313 -15.14 -7.23 -9.47
C GLU A 313 -15.77 -8.42 -10.20
N ILE A 314 -15.27 -8.73 -11.40
CA ILE A 314 -15.74 -9.86 -12.21
C ILE A 314 -15.40 -11.19 -11.51
N LEU A 315 -14.31 -11.24 -10.72
CA LEU A 315 -13.97 -12.42 -9.92
C LEU A 315 -15.06 -12.70 -8.87
N VAL A 316 -15.59 -11.65 -8.23
CA VAL A 316 -16.70 -11.76 -7.26
C VAL A 316 -17.98 -12.18 -7.98
N GLU A 317 -18.33 -11.49 -9.07
CA GLU A 317 -19.53 -11.79 -9.87
C GLU A 317 -19.55 -13.25 -10.33
N LYS A 318 -18.46 -13.72 -10.94
CA LYS A 318 -18.37 -15.09 -11.45
C LYS A 318 -18.35 -16.11 -10.34
N THR A 319 -17.68 -15.83 -9.23
CA THR A 319 -17.71 -16.74 -8.08
C THR A 319 -19.15 -16.97 -7.58
N LEU A 320 -19.96 -15.93 -7.48
CA LEU A 320 -21.36 -16.03 -7.08
C LEU A 320 -22.22 -16.77 -8.12
N GLU A 321 -22.10 -16.40 -9.40
CA GLU A 321 -22.84 -17.03 -10.50
C GLU A 321 -22.56 -18.54 -10.58
N LEU A 322 -21.29 -18.93 -10.46
CA LEU A 322 -20.88 -20.33 -10.52
C LEU A 322 -21.29 -21.09 -9.27
N ALA A 323 -21.21 -20.47 -8.10
CA ALA A 323 -21.67 -21.09 -6.87
C ALA A 323 -23.18 -21.42 -6.93
N ASP A 324 -23.99 -20.51 -7.48
CA ASP A 324 -25.43 -20.71 -7.65
C ASP A 324 -25.77 -21.83 -8.65
N LYS A 325 -24.87 -22.11 -9.62
CA LYS A 325 -25.02 -23.23 -10.57
C LYS A 325 -24.63 -24.58 -9.95
N ILE A 326 -23.61 -24.59 -9.09
CA ILE A 326 -23.01 -25.83 -8.54
C ILE A 326 -23.74 -26.30 -7.28
N TRP A 327 -24.14 -25.38 -6.41
CA TRP A 327 -24.75 -25.66 -5.11
C TRP A 327 -26.17 -25.11 -5.03
N ARG A 328 -26.99 -25.73 -4.19
CA ARG A 328 -28.34 -25.21 -3.88
C ARG A 328 -28.23 -24.04 -2.91
N GLN A 329 -29.13 -23.06 -3.03
CA GLN A 329 -29.14 -21.81 -2.24
C GLN A 329 -29.13 -21.97 -0.71
N LYS A 330 -29.37 -23.17 -0.15
CA LYS A 330 -29.37 -23.41 1.31
C LYS A 330 -28.11 -24.09 1.84
N GLU A 331 -27.13 -24.40 0.98
CA GLU A 331 -25.88 -25.01 1.43
C GLU A 331 -24.96 -23.95 2.05
N GLN A 332 -24.51 -24.19 3.28
CA GLN A 332 -23.49 -23.36 3.93
C GLN A 332 -22.13 -23.71 3.34
N LEU A 333 -21.61 -22.84 2.48
CA LEU A 333 -20.30 -23.03 1.85
C LEU A 333 -19.19 -22.44 2.70
N LYS A 334 -18.02 -23.08 2.68
CA LYS A 334 -16.79 -22.53 3.25
C LYS A 334 -15.89 -22.01 2.13
N VAL A 335 -15.50 -20.74 2.23
CA VAL A 335 -14.73 -20.03 1.20
C VAL A 335 -13.36 -19.62 1.74
N LEU A 336 -12.31 -19.81 0.93
CA LEU A 336 -10.95 -19.32 1.21
C LEU A 336 -10.57 -18.24 0.20
N ASP A 337 -10.13 -17.08 0.69
CA ASP A 337 -9.50 -16.02 -0.12
C ASP A 337 -7.98 -15.99 0.15
N ILE A 338 -7.18 -16.23 -0.89
CA ILE A 338 -5.72 -16.29 -0.81
C ILE A 338 -5.12 -15.00 -1.35
N GLY A 339 -4.38 -14.27 -0.51
CA GLY A 339 -3.84 -12.95 -0.84
C GLY A 339 -4.91 -11.87 -0.74
N THR A 340 -5.62 -11.83 0.39
CA THR A 340 -6.85 -11.03 0.54
C THR A 340 -6.64 -9.51 0.43
N GLY A 341 -5.41 -9.01 0.61
CA GLY A 341 -5.12 -7.59 0.54
C GLY A 341 -5.97 -6.78 1.53
N CYS A 342 -6.70 -5.77 1.02
CA CYS A 342 -7.62 -4.99 1.85
C CYS A 342 -8.95 -5.70 2.15
N GLY A 343 -9.12 -6.97 1.74
CA GLY A 343 -10.31 -7.79 1.95
C GLY A 343 -11.41 -7.59 0.93
N ASN A 344 -11.15 -6.92 -0.20
CA ASN A 344 -12.20 -6.49 -1.14
C ASN A 344 -12.97 -7.68 -1.75
N ILE A 345 -12.32 -8.81 -2.05
CA ILE A 345 -12.98 -9.99 -2.62
C ILE A 345 -13.82 -10.68 -1.54
N VAL A 346 -13.19 -11.13 -0.45
CA VAL A 346 -13.86 -11.90 0.60
C VAL A 346 -15.00 -11.15 1.29
N ILE A 347 -14.85 -9.84 1.55
CA ILE A 347 -15.89 -9.03 2.20
C ILE A 347 -17.06 -8.81 1.25
N SER A 348 -16.81 -8.60 -0.04
CA SER A 348 -17.87 -8.49 -1.04
C SER A 348 -18.67 -9.78 -1.14
N LEU A 349 -17.99 -10.93 -1.20
CA LEU A 349 -18.64 -12.25 -1.17
C LEU A 349 -19.43 -12.47 0.13
N ALA A 350 -18.87 -12.12 1.28
CA ALA A 350 -19.53 -12.25 2.58
C ALA A 350 -20.76 -11.36 2.71
N LYS A 351 -20.76 -10.19 2.08
CA LYS A 351 -21.93 -9.31 2.01
C LYS A 351 -23.03 -9.88 1.12
N SER A 352 -22.65 -10.51 0.01
CA SER A 352 -23.58 -11.14 -0.93
C SER A 352 -24.12 -12.50 -0.47
N ARG A 353 -23.38 -13.23 0.38
CA ARG A 353 -23.74 -14.54 0.95
C ARG A 353 -23.46 -14.58 2.46
N PRO A 354 -24.27 -13.90 3.29
CA PRO A 354 -24.07 -13.85 4.75
C PRO A 354 -24.13 -15.21 5.46
N GLU A 355 -24.74 -16.20 4.83
CA GLU A 355 -24.90 -17.58 5.32
C GLU A 355 -23.67 -18.47 5.11
N TRP A 356 -22.70 -18.03 4.31
CA TRP A 356 -21.43 -18.74 4.11
C TRP A 356 -20.41 -18.41 5.19
N ASN A 357 -19.40 -19.25 5.32
CA ASN A 357 -18.26 -19.04 6.22
C ASN A 357 -17.01 -18.75 5.41
N PHE A 358 -16.30 -17.67 5.78
CA PHE A 358 -15.16 -17.21 5.01
C PHE A 358 -13.88 -17.25 5.85
N MET A 359 -12.79 -17.61 5.18
CA MET A 359 -11.44 -17.49 5.69
C MET A 359 -10.61 -16.71 4.66
N ALA A 360 -9.79 -15.79 5.13
CA ALA A 360 -8.96 -14.95 4.29
C ALA A 360 -7.53 -14.96 4.82
N VAL A 361 -6.58 -15.19 3.92
CA VAL A 361 -5.15 -15.26 4.24
C VAL A 361 -4.35 -14.22 3.48
N ASP A 362 -3.35 -13.68 4.17
CA ASP A 362 -2.34 -12.80 3.56
C ASP A 362 -1.00 -12.94 4.29
N SER A 363 0.10 -12.76 3.58
CA SER A 363 1.44 -12.73 4.18
C SER A 363 1.71 -11.38 4.86
N ASN A 364 1.09 -10.30 4.38
CA ASN A 364 1.27 -8.93 4.83
C ASN A 364 0.38 -8.63 6.05
N LYS A 365 1.02 -8.31 7.18
CA LYS A 365 0.32 -7.94 8.43
C LYS A 365 -0.51 -6.67 8.29
N GLN A 366 -0.05 -5.70 7.51
CA GLN A 366 -0.74 -4.45 7.27
C GLN A 366 -2.01 -4.68 6.43
N ALA A 367 -1.93 -5.51 5.41
CA ALA A 367 -3.10 -5.95 4.62
C ALA A 367 -4.19 -6.54 5.54
N LEU A 368 -3.83 -7.45 6.44
CA LEU A 368 -4.77 -8.04 7.40
C LEU A 368 -5.30 -7.08 8.46
N LYS A 369 -4.54 -6.03 8.80
CA LYS A 369 -5.04 -4.96 9.68
C LYS A 369 -6.13 -4.18 8.95
N ILE A 370 -5.88 -3.79 7.71
CA ILE A 370 -6.84 -3.06 6.87
C ILE A 370 -8.07 -3.91 6.56
N SER A 371 -7.91 -5.18 6.21
CA SER A 371 -9.04 -6.06 5.92
C SER A 371 -9.98 -6.22 7.11
N ARG A 372 -9.45 -6.26 8.35
CA ARG A 372 -10.27 -6.26 9.58
C ARG A 372 -11.02 -4.95 9.79
N ILE A 373 -10.38 -3.80 9.50
CA ILE A 373 -11.05 -2.49 9.54
C ILE A 373 -12.22 -2.49 8.55
N ASN A 374 -11.97 -2.92 7.32
CA ASN A 374 -12.99 -2.99 6.28
C ASN A 374 -14.12 -3.95 6.63
N ALA A 375 -13.81 -5.13 7.17
CA ALA A 375 -14.83 -6.10 7.59
C ALA A 375 -15.73 -5.53 8.69
N ALA A 376 -15.16 -4.79 9.66
CA ALA A 376 -15.91 -4.09 10.70
C ALA A 376 -16.78 -2.96 10.12
N THR A 377 -16.23 -2.12 9.23
CA THR A 377 -16.96 -1.05 8.54
C THR A 377 -18.14 -1.59 7.72
N GLN A 378 -17.95 -2.71 7.03
CA GLN A 378 -19.00 -3.36 6.23
C GLN A 378 -19.91 -4.29 7.02
N GLN A 379 -19.68 -4.43 8.34
CA GLN A 379 -20.45 -5.26 9.27
C GLN A 379 -20.48 -6.75 8.87
N THR A 380 -19.37 -7.26 8.34
CA THR A 380 -19.20 -8.67 7.98
C THR A 380 -18.52 -9.43 9.12
N LYS A 381 -19.27 -10.29 9.81
CA LYS A 381 -18.81 -11.02 11.01
C LYS A 381 -18.40 -12.47 10.72
N ASN A 382 -18.72 -12.97 9.53
CA ASN A 382 -18.50 -14.34 9.08
C ASN A 382 -17.16 -14.52 8.31
N VAL A 383 -16.19 -13.63 8.53
CA VAL A 383 -14.86 -13.69 7.88
C VAL A 383 -13.76 -13.80 8.93
N GLN A 384 -12.96 -14.87 8.84
CA GLN A 384 -11.78 -15.08 9.67
C GLN A 384 -10.50 -14.69 8.92
N PHE A 385 -9.69 -13.80 9.50
CA PHE A 385 -8.43 -13.33 8.91
C PHE A 385 -7.20 -13.96 9.57
N ILE A 386 -6.39 -14.68 8.80
CA ILE A 386 -5.21 -15.43 9.27
C ILE A 386 -3.96 -14.94 8.53
N GLN A 387 -2.87 -14.69 9.27
CA GLN A 387 -1.59 -14.43 8.64
C GLN A 387 -0.95 -15.72 8.15
N SER A 388 -0.77 -15.85 6.84
CA SER A 388 -0.22 -17.04 6.20
C SER A 388 0.41 -16.67 4.85
N ASN A 389 1.56 -17.26 4.54
CA ASN A 389 2.04 -17.29 3.16
C ASN A 389 1.28 -18.43 2.43
N LEU A 390 0.38 -18.06 1.52
CA LEU A 390 -0.55 -19.00 0.88
C LEU A 390 -1.26 -19.84 1.95
N CYS A 391 -1.29 -21.17 1.81
CA CYS A 391 -1.98 -22.07 2.73
C CYS A 391 -1.09 -22.63 3.85
N ASN A 392 0.13 -22.12 4.04
CA ASN A 392 1.12 -22.74 4.95
C ASN A 392 0.67 -22.81 6.42
N ASN A 393 -0.06 -21.81 6.91
CA ASN A 393 -0.52 -21.74 8.30
C ASN A 393 -1.98 -22.22 8.48
N LEU A 394 -2.56 -22.90 7.48
CA LEU A 394 -3.92 -23.43 7.58
C LEU A 394 -3.93 -24.82 8.22
N ASP A 395 -4.94 -25.10 9.05
CA ASP A 395 -5.16 -26.43 9.61
C ASP A 395 -5.56 -27.41 8.48
N LEU A 396 -4.86 -28.55 8.38
CA LEU A 396 -5.10 -29.58 7.37
C LEU A 396 -6.49 -30.24 7.46
N LYS A 397 -7.18 -30.07 8.60
CA LYS A 397 -8.58 -30.48 8.77
C LYS A 397 -9.53 -29.63 7.96
N GLU A 398 -9.14 -28.42 7.61
CA GLU A 398 -9.99 -27.50 6.86
C GLU A 398 -10.27 -27.97 5.44
N LYS A 399 -11.52 -27.80 5.01
CA LYS A 399 -12.00 -28.09 3.67
C LYS A 399 -12.85 -26.93 3.17
N PHE A 400 -12.50 -26.42 1.99
CA PHE A 400 -13.17 -25.29 1.36
C PHE A 400 -13.94 -25.76 0.13
N ASN A 401 -15.17 -25.26 0.01
CA ASN A 401 -16.00 -25.41 -1.18
C ASN A 401 -15.56 -24.45 -2.27
N ILE A 402 -15.11 -23.24 -1.91
CA ILE A 402 -14.69 -22.23 -2.87
C ILE A 402 -13.33 -21.70 -2.46
N ILE A 403 -12.41 -21.59 -3.41
CA ILE A 403 -11.12 -20.92 -3.21
C ILE A 403 -10.99 -19.83 -4.26
N VAL A 404 -10.80 -18.60 -3.81
CA VAL A 404 -10.62 -17.42 -4.66
C VAL A 404 -9.24 -16.81 -4.43
N SER A 405 -8.65 -16.24 -5.46
CA SER A 405 -7.39 -15.49 -5.33
C SER A 405 -7.19 -14.52 -6.48
N ASN A 406 -6.68 -13.34 -6.16
CA ASN A 406 -6.02 -12.45 -7.12
C ASN A 406 -4.53 -12.39 -6.76
N PRO A 407 -3.72 -13.37 -7.21
CA PRO A 407 -2.31 -13.41 -6.86
C PRO A 407 -1.49 -12.39 -7.67
N PRO A 408 -0.30 -12.01 -7.20
CA PRO A 408 0.64 -11.24 -8.02
C PRO A 408 0.98 -11.99 -9.31
N TYR A 409 0.92 -11.30 -10.44
CA TYR A 409 1.13 -11.90 -11.76
C TYR A 409 1.98 -11.08 -12.72
N ILE A 410 2.41 -9.88 -12.32
CA ILE A 410 3.21 -8.99 -13.15
C ILE A 410 4.67 -9.48 -13.15
N GLY A 411 5.28 -9.55 -14.32
CA GLY A 411 6.70 -9.89 -14.45
C GLY A 411 7.62 -8.71 -14.11
N THR A 412 8.87 -8.99 -13.74
CA THR A 412 9.84 -7.94 -13.39
C THR A 412 10.05 -6.93 -14.53
N ASP A 413 10.08 -7.39 -15.78
CA ASP A 413 10.23 -6.50 -16.95
C ASP A 413 8.98 -5.62 -17.18
N GLU A 414 7.79 -6.16 -16.94
CA GLU A 414 6.55 -5.40 -17.02
C GLU A 414 6.45 -4.38 -15.88
N TYR A 415 6.91 -4.75 -14.67
CA TYR A 415 6.97 -3.87 -13.51
C TYR A 415 7.75 -2.60 -13.82
N GLU A 416 8.90 -2.70 -14.51
CA GLU A 416 9.71 -1.53 -14.85
C GLU A 416 8.99 -0.53 -15.76
N ASN A 417 8.04 -0.99 -16.56
CA ASN A 417 7.24 -0.17 -17.47
C ASN A 417 5.93 0.33 -16.83
N LEU A 418 5.64 -0.04 -15.58
CA LEU A 418 4.46 0.46 -14.88
C LEU A 418 4.60 1.95 -14.55
N SER A 419 3.46 2.63 -14.48
CA SER A 419 3.39 4.01 -14.01
C SER A 419 3.97 4.15 -12.60
N LEU A 420 4.56 5.31 -12.28
CA LEU A 420 5.07 5.61 -10.93
C LEU A 420 3.97 5.41 -9.87
N ALA A 421 2.73 5.79 -10.19
CA ALA A 421 1.55 5.52 -9.35
C ALA A 421 1.40 4.05 -8.99
N THR A 422 1.50 3.17 -9.98
CA THR A 422 1.38 1.73 -9.74
C THR A 422 2.55 1.23 -8.91
N LYS A 423 3.77 1.73 -9.15
CA LYS A 423 4.98 1.36 -8.40
C LYS A 423 4.95 1.79 -6.92
N GLU A 424 4.11 2.77 -6.53
CA GLU A 424 3.90 3.14 -5.11
C GLU A 424 3.13 2.08 -4.30
N GLN A 425 2.45 1.14 -4.96
CA GLN A 425 1.81 0.01 -4.28
C GLN A 425 2.85 -1.05 -3.89
N PRO A 426 2.56 -1.95 -2.93
CA PRO A 426 3.50 -2.98 -2.51
C PRO A 426 3.96 -3.83 -3.68
N LYS A 427 5.27 -3.88 -3.90
CA LYS A 427 5.86 -4.66 -4.99
C LYS A 427 5.48 -6.14 -4.87
N GLU A 428 5.42 -6.67 -3.65
CA GLU A 428 5.06 -8.07 -3.38
C GLU A 428 3.61 -8.41 -3.73
N ALA A 429 2.73 -7.40 -3.82
CA ALA A 429 1.34 -7.58 -4.23
C ALA A 429 1.15 -7.44 -5.76
N LEU A 430 2.16 -6.94 -6.48
CA LEU A 430 2.14 -6.75 -7.93
C LEU A 430 2.94 -7.82 -8.67
N VAL A 431 4.17 -8.05 -8.19
CA VAL A 431 5.21 -8.77 -8.92
C VAL A 431 5.33 -10.20 -8.44
N ALA A 432 5.34 -11.12 -9.40
CA ALA A 432 5.77 -12.50 -9.20
C ALA A 432 7.26 -12.60 -9.59
N GLU A 433 8.13 -12.46 -8.58
CA GLU A 433 9.59 -12.40 -8.81
C GLU A 433 10.14 -13.70 -9.41
N ASN A 434 10.99 -13.57 -10.44
CA ASN A 434 11.67 -14.63 -11.18
C ASN A 434 10.78 -15.56 -12.04
N ASP A 435 9.58 -15.92 -11.56
CA ASP A 435 8.62 -16.74 -12.30
C ASP A 435 7.21 -16.15 -12.15
N VAL A 436 6.70 -15.57 -13.23
CA VAL A 436 5.34 -14.99 -13.30
C VAL A 436 4.24 -16.01 -13.01
N TYR A 437 4.56 -17.30 -13.04
CA TYR A 437 3.64 -18.39 -12.72
C TYR A 437 3.83 -18.99 -11.32
N PHE A 438 4.78 -18.47 -10.53
CA PHE A 438 5.12 -18.99 -9.20
C PHE A 438 3.89 -19.15 -8.30
N PHE A 439 3.06 -18.11 -8.19
CA PHE A 439 1.89 -18.14 -7.32
C PHE A 439 0.84 -19.14 -7.80
N TYR A 440 0.56 -19.23 -9.11
CA TYR A 440 -0.38 -20.25 -9.62
C TYR A 440 0.09 -21.67 -9.33
N GLN A 441 1.36 -21.98 -9.58
CA GLN A 441 1.94 -23.30 -9.29
C GLN A 441 1.79 -23.65 -7.81
N ASN A 442 2.11 -22.71 -6.91
CA ASN A 442 2.05 -22.94 -5.49
C ASN A 442 0.62 -23.02 -4.95
N ILE A 443 -0.29 -22.17 -5.43
CA ILE A 443 -1.71 -22.23 -5.09
C ILE A 443 -2.25 -23.60 -5.49
N PHE A 444 -2.15 -24.00 -6.76
CA PHE A 444 -2.71 -25.27 -7.23
C PHE A 444 -2.13 -26.49 -6.53
N ARG A 445 -0.82 -26.48 -6.22
CA ARG A 445 -0.16 -27.52 -5.44
C ARG A 445 -0.66 -27.61 -4.00
N GLN A 446 -0.82 -26.48 -3.31
CA GLN A 446 -1.16 -26.47 -1.89
C GLN A 446 -2.66 -26.70 -1.67
N VAL A 447 -3.52 -26.07 -2.47
CA VAL A 447 -4.97 -26.09 -2.24
C VAL A 447 -5.56 -27.49 -2.34
N HIS A 448 -4.93 -28.43 -3.08
CA HIS A 448 -5.34 -29.83 -3.15
C HIS A 448 -5.58 -30.45 -1.77
N LYS A 449 -4.81 -30.04 -0.74
CA LYS A 449 -4.96 -30.55 0.63
C LYS A 449 -6.19 -30.01 1.35
N PHE A 450 -6.82 -28.96 0.84
CA PHE A 450 -7.88 -28.20 1.48
C PHE A 450 -9.19 -28.19 0.67
N LEU A 451 -9.28 -28.97 -0.41
CA LEU A 451 -10.50 -29.05 -1.22
C LEU A 451 -11.57 -29.90 -0.53
N ALA A 452 -12.81 -29.41 -0.49
CA ALA A 452 -13.98 -30.22 -0.18
C ALA A 452 -14.29 -31.22 -1.32
N LYS A 453 -15.24 -32.13 -1.11
CA LYS A 453 -15.65 -33.12 -2.15
C LYS A 453 -16.20 -32.46 -3.41
N LYS A 454 -16.93 -31.36 -3.24
CA LYS A 454 -17.34 -30.43 -4.29
C LYS A 454 -16.57 -29.15 -4.07
N PHE A 455 -15.82 -28.70 -5.06
CA PHE A 455 -15.08 -27.47 -4.94
C PHE A 455 -15.09 -26.66 -6.24
N LEU A 456 -14.87 -25.36 -6.07
CA LEU A 456 -14.68 -24.35 -7.10
C LEU A 456 -13.38 -23.62 -6.78
N VAL A 457 -12.49 -23.49 -7.77
CA VAL A 457 -11.30 -22.64 -7.66
C VAL A 457 -11.41 -21.56 -8.72
N VAL A 458 -11.34 -20.29 -8.31
CA VAL A 458 -11.43 -19.14 -9.20
C VAL A 458 -10.22 -18.25 -8.97
N VAL A 459 -9.40 -18.04 -10.00
CA VAL A 459 -8.21 -17.19 -9.89
C VAL A 459 -8.20 -16.11 -10.95
N GLU A 460 -7.79 -14.91 -10.57
CA GLU A 460 -7.45 -13.86 -11.53
C GLU A 460 -6.13 -14.22 -12.23
N ILE A 461 -6.05 -13.97 -13.54
CA ILE A 461 -4.88 -14.25 -14.37
C ILE A 461 -4.49 -13.03 -15.21
N GLY A 462 -3.18 -12.90 -15.50
CA GLY A 462 -2.70 -11.94 -16.48
C GLY A 462 -3.18 -12.29 -17.90
N TYR A 463 -3.43 -11.28 -18.72
CA TYR A 463 -4.07 -11.46 -20.05
C TYR A 463 -3.28 -12.37 -21.00
N GLN A 464 -1.95 -12.40 -20.91
CA GLN A 464 -1.07 -13.27 -21.73
C GLN A 464 -0.84 -14.65 -21.11
N GLN A 465 -1.30 -14.88 -19.87
CA GLN A 465 -0.94 -16.07 -19.09
C GLN A 465 -1.91 -17.23 -19.28
N LYS A 466 -3.03 -16.99 -19.98
CA LYS A 466 -4.13 -17.93 -20.25
C LYS A 466 -3.66 -19.36 -20.52
N GLU A 467 -2.90 -19.57 -21.60
CA GLU A 467 -2.57 -20.93 -22.06
C GLU A 467 -1.72 -21.71 -21.05
N LYS A 468 -0.77 -21.04 -20.40
CA LYS A 468 0.13 -21.68 -19.43
C LYS A 468 -0.58 -21.97 -18.12
N VAL A 469 -1.45 -21.07 -17.65
CA VAL A 469 -2.25 -21.31 -16.44
C VAL A 469 -3.24 -22.47 -16.65
N ILE A 470 -3.87 -22.59 -17.83
CA ILE A 470 -4.70 -23.77 -18.16
C ILE A 470 -3.89 -25.06 -18.06
N LYS A 471 -2.68 -25.09 -18.61
CA LYS A 471 -1.79 -26.27 -18.52
C LYS A 471 -1.49 -26.61 -17.06
N LEU A 472 -1.14 -25.62 -16.24
CA LEU A 472 -0.88 -25.80 -14.81
C LEU A 472 -2.12 -26.33 -14.05
N ILE A 473 -3.31 -25.83 -14.39
CA ILE A 473 -4.56 -26.35 -13.85
C ILE A 473 -4.66 -27.83 -14.23
N ILE A 474 -4.68 -28.17 -15.52
CA ILE A 474 -4.85 -29.56 -15.98
C ILE A 474 -3.81 -30.51 -15.36
N GLU A 475 -2.57 -30.08 -15.20
CA GLU A 475 -1.50 -30.86 -14.55
C GLU A 475 -1.82 -31.20 -13.09
N HIS A 476 -2.26 -30.23 -12.29
CA HIS A 476 -2.62 -30.44 -10.88
C HIS A 476 -4.00 -31.09 -10.73
N PHE A 477 -4.83 -30.92 -11.76
CA PHE A 477 -6.26 -31.13 -11.71
C PHE A 477 -6.79 -31.78 -13.00
N PRO A 478 -6.41 -33.04 -13.33
CA PRO A 478 -6.66 -33.62 -14.65
C PRO A 478 -8.14 -33.84 -15.01
N GLN A 479 -9.01 -33.90 -14.00
CA GLN A 479 -10.46 -34.05 -14.15
C GLN A 479 -11.18 -32.69 -14.05
N ALA A 480 -10.47 -31.57 -14.22
CA ALA A 480 -11.03 -30.23 -14.21
C ALA A 480 -11.82 -29.94 -15.49
N GLU A 481 -13.00 -29.35 -15.34
CA GLU A 481 -13.54 -28.49 -16.39
C GLU A 481 -12.98 -27.08 -16.19
N VAL A 482 -12.36 -26.51 -17.23
CA VAL A 482 -11.72 -25.20 -17.18
C VAL A 482 -12.46 -24.23 -18.08
N SER A 483 -13.04 -23.19 -17.48
CA SER A 483 -13.69 -22.09 -18.18
C SER A 483 -12.86 -20.82 -18.03
N ILE A 484 -12.90 -19.95 -19.03
CA ILE A 484 -12.21 -18.66 -18.99
C ILE A 484 -13.17 -17.54 -19.32
N PHE A 485 -13.16 -16.53 -18.46
CA PHE A 485 -13.97 -15.34 -18.61
C PHE A 485 -13.09 -14.15 -18.97
N SER A 486 -13.58 -13.35 -19.90
CA SER A 486 -13.00 -12.07 -20.23
C SER A 486 -13.55 -10.97 -19.34
N ASP A 487 -12.74 -9.94 -19.11
CA ASP A 487 -13.20 -8.69 -18.51
C ASP A 487 -14.14 -7.91 -19.43
N TYR A 488 -14.68 -6.77 -18.94
CA TYR A 488 -15.53 -5.89 -19.75
C TYR A 488 -14.81 -5.30 -20.98
N ALA A 489 -13.48 -5.37 -21.04
CA ALA A 489 -12.65 -4.97 -22.18
C ALA A 489 -12.28 -6.16 -23.10
N GLY A 490 -12.82 -7.35 -22.85
CA GLY A 490 -12.61 -8.56 -23.67
C GLY A 490 -11.32 -9.33 -23.37
N LYS A 491 -10.50 -8.91 -22.39
CA LYS A 491 -9.25 -9.59 -22.03
C LYS A 491 -9.51 -10.75 -21.08
N ALA A 492 -8.96 -11.93 -21.36
CA ALA A 492 -9.07 -13.09 -20.48
C ALA A 492 -8.44 -12.77 -19.12
N LYS A 493 -9.24 -12.81 -18.05
CA LYS A 493 -8.78 -12.45 -16.69
C LYS A 493 -9.11 -13.47 -15.62
N ILE A 494 -9.95 -14.46 -15.89
CA ILE A 494 -10.37 -15.42 -14.86
C ILE A 494 -10.27 -16.84 -15.41
N ALA A 495 -9.66 -17.73 -14.63
CA ALA A 495 -9.73 -19.17 -14.85
C ALA A 495 -10.57 -19.83 -13.74
N GLU A 496 -11.55 -20.62 -14.15
CA GLU A 496 -12.39 -21.43 -13.28
C GLU A 496 -11.96 -22.90 -13.28
N ARG A 497 -12.20 -23.60 -12.16
CA ARG A 497 -12.35 -25.06 -12.14
C ARG A 497 -13.59 -25.52 -11.36
N ILE A 498 -14.39 -26.42 -11.95
CA ILE A 498 -15.44 -27.23 -11.27
C ILE A 498 -15.04 -28.73 -11.29
N TYR A 499 -15.21 -29.49 -10.18
CA TYR A 499 -15.92 -30.79 -10.16
C TYR A 499 -16.16 -31.38 -8.76
N SER A 500 -17.30 -32.07 -8.60
CA SER A 500 -17.77 -32.77 -7.40
C SER A 500 -17.67 -34.28 -7.52
N SER A 501 -17.25 -34.95 -6.44
CA SER A 501 -17.28 -36.40 -6.21
C SER A 501 -18.48 -37.16 -6.84
N ASN A 502 -18.25 -37.78 -8.01
CA ASN A 502 -18.56 -39.18 -8.30
C ASN A 502 -18.15 -39.51 -9.75
N GLY A 503 -16.93 -40.01 -9.92
CA GLY A 503 -16.67 -41.18 -10.76
C GLY A 503 -17.13 -41.21 -12.22
N ARG A 504 -17.20 -40.09 -12.95
CA ARG A 504 -17.02 -40.18 -14.41
C ARG A 504 -15.56 -39.96 -14.71
N LYS A 505 -14.82 -41.06 -14.96
CA LYS A 505 -13.66 -40.99 -15.85
C LYS A 505 -14.15 -40.22 -17.07
N LEU A 506 -13.58 -39.05 -17.36
CA LEU A 506 -13.65 -38.48 -18.70
C LEU A 506 -12.99 -39.50 -19.62
N SER A 507 -13.76 -40.48 -20.11
CA SER A 507 -13.37 -41.27 -21.25
C SER A 507 -13.44 -40.30 -22.42
N LEU A 508 -12.28 -39.86 -22.89
CA LEU A 508 -12.18 -39.31 -24.24
C LEU A 508 -12.97 -40.25 -25.15
N THR A 509 -13.91 -39.71 -25.93
CA THR A 509 -14.60 -40.54 -26.92
C THR A 509 -13.56 -41.15 -27.85
N LYS A 510 -13.83 -42.31 -28.44
CA LYS A 510 -12.89 -42.96 -29.37
C LYS A 510 -12.37 -41.97 -30.44
N SER A 511 -13.25 -41.11 -30.93
CA SER A 511 -12.92 -40.05 -31.89
C SER A 511 -11.98 -38.97 -31.32
N GLN A 512 -12.15 -38.55 -30.06
CA GLN A 512 -11.23 -37.61 -29.40
C GLN A 512 -9.86 -38.23 -29.13
N ILE A 513 -9.82 -39.51 -28.73
CA ILE A 513 -8.56 -40.26 -28.59
C ILE A 513 -7.86 -40.34 -29.95
N GLU A 514 -8.59 -40.70 -31.01
CA GLU A 514 -8.06 -40.81 -32.36
C GLU A 514 -7.55 -39.48 -32.90
N ALA A 515 -8.21 -38.36 -32.60
CA ALA A 515 -7.79 -37.02 -33.01
C ALA A 515 -6.46 -36.62 -32.34
N VAL A 516 -6.36 -36.77 -31.01
CA VAL A 516 -5.14 -36.47 -30.26
C VAL A 516 -3.99 -37.39 -30.68
N ILE A 517 -4.26 -38.69 -30.84
CA ILE A 517 -3.25 -39.64 -31.35
C ILE A 517 -2.80 -39.25 -32.75
N SER A 518 -3.71 -38.86 -33.64
CA SER A 518 -3.35 -38.46 -35.01
C SER A 518 -2.45 -37.23 -35.03
N GLU A 519 -2.76 -36.21 -34.23
CA GLU A 519 -1.97 -34.99 -34.11
C GLU A 519 -0.57 -35.27 -33.54
N VAL A 520 -0.49 -36.05 -32.46
CA VAL A 520 0.78 -36.49 -31.86
C VAL A 520 1.60 -37.33 -32.84
N LEU A 521 0.96 -38.22 -33.60
CA LEU A 521 1.64 -39.02 -34.62
C LEU A 521 2.20 -38.14 -35.76
N GLU A 522 1.51 -37.06 -36.12
CA GLU A 522 1.97 -36.16 -37.17
C GLU A 522 3.13 -35.27 -36.72
N GLU A 523 3.09 -34.79 -35.48
CA GLU A 523 4.23 -34.14 -34.81
C GLU A 523 5.45 -35.08 -34.74
N ILE A 524 5.23 -36.34 -34.35
CA ILE A 524 6.27 -37.36 -34.31
C ILE A 524 6.87 -37.58 -35.71
N LYS A 525 6.05 -37.71 -36.76
CA LYS A 525 6.55 -37.86 -38.13
C LYS A 525 7.43 -36.68 -38.54
N LYS A 526 7.00 -35.44 -38.26
CA LYS A 526 7.77 -34.22 -38.59
C LYS A 526 9.13 -34.21 -37.89
N ALA A 527 9.18 -34.51 -36.59
CA ALA A 527 10.42 -34.55 -35.82
C ALA A 527 11.36 -35.70 -36.26
N LEU A 528 10.82 -36.87 -36.63
CA LEU A 528 11.63 -37.99 -37.16
C LEU A 528 12.23 -37.70 -38.54
N ILE A 529 11.57 -36.90 -39.38
CA ILE A 529 12.12 -36.45 -40.67
C ILE A 529 13.37 -35.59 -40.44
N LYS A 530 13.36 -34.76 -39.39
CA LYS A 530 14.46 -33.87 -38.98
C LYS A 530 15.56 -34.53 -38.16
N GLU A 531 15.49 -35.85 -37.93
CA GLU A 531 16.46 -36.63 -37.12
C GLU A 531 16.51 -36.24 -35.64
N GLU A 532 15.43 -35.64 -35.12
CA GLU A 532 15.32 -35.27 -33.71
C GLU A 532 14.97 -36.48 -32.83
N GLU A 533 15.49 -36.49 -31.60
CA GLU A 533 15.11 -37.47 -30.58
C GLU A 533 13.89 -36.97 -29.82
N ILE A 534 12.80 -37.72 -29.86
CA ILE A 534 11.56 -37.39 -29.17
C ILE A 534 11.48 -38.23 -27.90
N ARG A 535 11.25 -37.57 -26.77
CA ARG A 535 11.05 -38.23 -25.46
C ARG A 535 9.68 -37.86 -24.93
N PHE A 536 8.88 -38.89 -24.63
CA PHE A 536 7.67 -38.76 -23.83
C PHE A 536 8.02 -39.26 -22.42
N PRO A 537 8.25 -38.34 -21.46
CA PRO A 537 8.69 -38.70 -20.11
C PRO A 537 7.77 -39.76 -19.51
N ASN A 538 8.35 -40.80 -18.91
CA ASN A 538 7.65 -41.94 -18.31
C ASN A 538 6.91 -42.87 -19.30
N TYR A 539 6.91 -42.63 -20.61
CA TYR A 539 6.23 -43.50 -21.59
C TYR A 539 7.20 -44.17 -22.58
N PHE A 540 7.80 -43.39 -23.49
CA PHE A 540 8.71 -43.93 -24.50
C PHE A 540 9.65 -42.86 -25.09
N SER A 541 10.69 -43.31 -25.78
CA SER A 541 11.57 -42.47 -26.58
C SER A 541 11.69 -43.02 -28.00
N LEU A 542 11.77 -42.12 -28.97
CA LEU A 542 11.88 -42.43 -30.39
C LEU A 542 13.01 -41.61 -31.02
N LYS A 543 13.90 -42.27 -31.75
CA LYS A 543 15.03 -41.61 -32.43
C LYS A 543 15.23 -42.18 -33.82
N THR A 544 15.33 -41.32 -34.83
CA THR A 544 15.82 -41.69 -36.16
C THR A 544 17.32 -41.45 -36.26
N PHE A 545 18.02 -42.35 -36.93
CA PHE A 545 19.45 -42.21 -37.22
C PHE A 545 19.80 -42.87 -38.55
N MET A 546 20.86 -42.40 -39.19
CA MET A 546 21.41 -43.03 -40.40
C MET A 546 22.31 -44.20 -40.01
N ALA A 547 21.88 -45.43 -40.31
CA ALA A 547 22.73 -46.59 -40.15
C ALA A 547 23.75 -46.63 -41.30
N LYS A 548 25.04 -46.74 -40.97
CA LYS A 548 26.13 -46.86 -41.96
C LYS A 548 25.94 -48.10 -42.83
N SER A 549 26.41 -48.03 -44.08
CA SER A 549 26.47 -49.19 -44.96
C SER A 549 27.32 -50.29 -44.33
N ARG A 550 26.89 -51.55 -44.45
CA ARG A 550 27.61 -52.69 -43.90
C ARG A 550 27.56 -53.88 -44.83
N THR A 551 28.62 -54.66 -44.87
CA THR A 551 28.63 -55.93 -45.59
C THR A 551 27.93 -56.99 -44.74
N ALA A 552 26.95 -57.67 -45.32
CA ALA A 552 26.28 -58.80 -44.71
C ALA A 552 26.31 -59.99 -45.67
N MET A 553 26.14 -61.19 -45.12
CA MET A 553 26.04 -62.39 -45.94
C MET A 553 24.57 -62.67 -46.24
N ASN A 554 24.24 -62.87 -47.52
CA ASN A 554 22.91 -63.32 -47.88
C ASN A 554 22.74 -64.77 -47.41
N LEU A 555 21.81 -65.01 -46.49
CA LEU A 555 21.64 -66.33 -45.86
C LEU A 555 21.19 -67.42 -46.85
N ARG A 556 20.59 -67.02 -47.99
CA ARG A 556 20.08 -67.94 -49.01
C ARG A 556 21.10 -68.24 -50.10
N THR A 557 21.87 -67.24 -50.54
CA THR A 557 22.85 -67.40 -51.63
C THR A 557 24.28 -67.55 -51.13
N LYS A 558 24.53 -67.40 -49.82
CA LYS A 558 25.84 -67.42 -49.15
C LYS A 558 26.86 -66.41 -49.70
N LYS A 559 26.45 -65.49 -50.58
CA LYS A 559 27.31 -64.43 -51.12
C LYS A 559 27.31 -63.20 -50.21
N LYS A 560 28.46 -62.52 -50.14
CA LYS A 560 28.56 -61.21 -49.49
C LYS A 560 27.75 -60.19 -50.29
N MET A 561 26.94 -59.40 -49.59
CA MET A 561 26.18 -58.29 -50.15
C MET A 561 26.40 -57.04 -49.31
N ILE A 562 26.36 -55.88 -49.95
CA ILE A 562 26.43 -54.60 -49.25
C ILE A 562 25.00 -54.18 -48.90
N ILE A 563 24.73 -54.02 -47.62
CA ILE A 563 23.52 -53.36 -47.14
C ILE A 563 23.80 -51.85 -47.18
N PRO A 564 23.12 -51.08 -48.05
CA PRO A 564 23.34 -49.64 -48.16
C PRO A 564 22.95 -48.93 -46.87
N ALA A 565 23.48 -47.73 -46.69
CA ALA A 565 23.08 -46.88 -45.59
C ALA A 565 21.58 -46.59 -45.69
N LYS A 566 20.84 -46.77 -44.59
CA LYS A 566 19.40 -46.54 -44.55
C LYS A 566 19.02 -45.93 -43.21
N ARG A 567 18.07 -44.98 -43.25
CA ARG A 567 17.48 -44.41 -42.03
C ARG A 567 16.82 -45.53 -41.23
N ARG A 568 17.17 -45.63 -39.95
CA ARG A 568 16.60 -46.57 -38.98
C ARG A 568 15.98 -45.80 -37.82
N THR A 569 14.98 -46.42 -37.22
CA THR A 569 14.30 -45.89 -36.04
C THR A 569 14.61 -46.76 -34.83
N LYS A 570 15.00 -46.14 -33.72
CA LYS A 570 15.13 -46.78 -32.41
C LYS A 570 13.96 -46.34 -31.54
N PHE A 571 13.17 -47.31 -31.09
CA PHE A 571 12.08 -47.11 -30.15
C PHE A 571 12.44 -47.79 -28.83
N ALA A 572 12.26 -47.08 -27.72
CA ALA A 572 12.44 -47.64 -26.38
C ALA A 572 11.26 -47.25 -25.50
N ILE A 573 10.64 -48.25 -24.87
CA ILE A 573 9.57 -48.05 -23.89
C ILE A 573 10.22 -47.82 -22.52
N SER A 574 9.70 -46.85 -21.76
CA SER A 574 10.16 -46.55 -20.40
C SER A 574 10.02 -47.78 -19.49
N LYS A 575 10.86 -47.87 -18.46
CA LYS A 575 10.76 -48.94 -17.47
C LYS A 575 9.43 -48.86 -16.70
N ASP A 576 9.01 -47.65 -16.35
CA ASP A 576 7.74 -47.37 -15.66
C ASP A 576 6.53 -47.87 -16.44
N LEU A 577 6.46 -47.60 -17.75
CA LEU A 577 5.34 -48.05 -18.57
C LEU A 577 5.30 -49.57 -18.71
N LYS A 578 6.47 -50.22 -18.81
CA LYS A 578 6.54 -51.70 -18.82
C LYS A 578 6.02 -52.28 -17.51
N GLU A 579 6.37 -51.71 -16.37
CA GLU A 579 5.88 -52.14 -15.06
C GLU A 579 4.38 -51.90 -14.90
N ARG A 580 3.85 -50.79 -15.41
CA ARG A 580 2.41 -50.51 -15.40
C ARG A 580 1.60 -51.48 -16.27
N ILE A 581 2.08 -51.76 -17.49
CA ILE A 581 1.48 -52.76 -18.39
C ILE A 581 1.49 -54.15 -17.74
N ALA A 582 2.61 -54.55 -17.13
CA ALA A 582 2.73 -55.84 -16.46
C ALA A 582 1.75 -55.99 -15.27
N ASN A 583 1.40 -54.87 -14.63
CA ASN A 583 0.47 -54.80 -13.51
C ASN A 583 -0.99 -54.51 -13.92
N GLY A 584 -1.31 -54.49 -15.22
CA GLY A 584 -2.66 -54.25 -15.73
C GLY A 584 -3.24 -52.85 -15.46
N LYS A 585 -2.37 -51.84 -15.26
CA LYS A 585 -2.74 -50.46 -14.90
C LYS A 585 -2.68 -49.46 -16.04
#